data_AF-A0A822Y8Z7-F1
#
_entry.id   AF-A0A822Y8Z7-F1
#
_cell.length_a   1.000
_cell.length_b   1.000
_cell.length_c   1.000
_cell.angle_alpha   90.00
_cell.angle_beta   90.00
_cell.angle_gamma   90.00
#
_symmetry.space_group_name_H-M   'P 1'
#
loop_
_entity.id
_entity.type
_entity.pdbx_description
1 polymer ?
#
loop_
_entity_poly.entity_id
_entity_poly.type
_entity_poly.pdbx_seq_one_letter_code
_entity_poly.pdbx_strand_id
1 'polypeptide(L)'
;MTKTGLRDGATCVQRLKEEYKALIAYTGMNKSNNNDWFRIFCWYIHNLLKYEFDLQLDILVTYPSTASEIELPQGGKIYLTIHFKPLWNENYRIFGTAHALCLGLAPWLVAEVPILVDCGMSTKMM
;
A
#
# COMPACT_ATOMS: atom_id res chain seq x y z
N MET A 1 9.81 -0.76 -14.86
CA MET A 1 9.46 -2.12 -14.41
C MET A 1 9.12 -2.98 -15.61
N THR A 2 9.31 -4.28 -15.53
CA THR A 2 9.00 -5.26 -16.60
C THR A 2 7.48 -5.38 -16.79
N LYS A 3 6.96 -5.45 -18.02
CA LYS A 3 5.51 -5.50 -18.31
C LYS A 3 4.96 -6.92 -18.28
N THR A 4 5.02 -7.56 -17.12
CA THR A 4 4.59 -8.95 -16.96
C THR A 4 3.64 -9.10 -15.79
N GLY A 5 2.60 -9.89 -16.03
CA GLY A 5 1.57 -10.21 -15.07
C GLY A 5 1.75 -11.58 -14.45
N LEU A 6 0.82 -11.95 -13.58
CA LEU A 6 0.89 -13.16 -12.76
C LEU A 6 0.95 -14.47 -13.59
N ARG A 7 0.53 -14.41 -14.86
CA ARG A 7 0.52 -15.56 -15.78
C ARG A 7 1.82 -15.78 -16.55
N ASP A 8 2.77 -14.84 -16.51
CA ASP A 8 3.96 -14.86 -17.38
C ASP A 8 5.16 -15.66 -16.82
N GLY A 9 4.90 -16.59 -15.89
CA GLY A 9 5.87 -17.56 -15.39
C GLY A 9 7.18 -16.94 -14.89
N ALA A 10 8.31 -17.26 -15.54
CA ALA A 10 9.65 -16.76 -15.17
C ALA A 10 9.74 -15.23 -15.19
N THR A 11 9.00 -14.58 -16.09
CA THR A 11 9.01 -13.12 -16.23
C THR A 11 8.19 -12.43 -15.12
N CYS A 12 7.23 -13.15 -14.50
CA CYS A 12 6.56 -12.71 -13.28
C CYS A 12 7.52 -12.69 -12.08
N VAL A 13 8.42 -13.67 -11.98
CA VAL A 13 9.45 -13.69 -10.92
C VAL A 13 10.40 -12.50 -11.06
N GLN A 14 10.75 -12.12 -12.29
CA GLN A 14 11.59 -10.95 -12.53
C GLN A 14 10.91 -9.64 -12.10
N ARG A 15 9.62 -9.48 -12.42
CA ARG A 15 8.80 -8.38 -11.91
C ARG A 15 8.79 -8.33 -10.39
N LEU A 16 8.52 -9.45 -9.73
CA LEU A 16 8.50 -9.52 -8.27
C LEU A 16 9.84 -9.06 -7.67
N LYS A 17 10.98 -9.43 -8.26
CA LYS A 17 12.29 -8.94 -7.83
C LYS A 17 12.42 -7.42 -7.93
N GLU A 18 11.87 -6.81 -8.98
CA GLU A 18 11.84 -5.34 -9.12
C GLU A 18 10.92 -4.69 -8.08
N GLU A 19 9.74 -5.26 -7.82
CA GLU A 19 8.81 -4.80 -6.79
C GLU A 19 9.45 -4.87 -5.39
N TYR A 20 10.11 -5.98 -5.06
CA TYR A 20 10.83 -6.12 -3.78
C TYR A 20 11.95 -5.08 -3.64
N LYS A 21 12.74 -4.85 -4.70
CA LYS A 21 13.76 -3.80 -4.68
C LYS A 21 13.15 -2.42 -4.47
N ALA A 22 12.04 -2.11 -5.13
CA ALA A 22 11.34 -0.85 -4.95
C ALA A 22 10.79 -0.68 -3.53
N LEU A 23 10.21 -1.73 -2.95
CA LEU A 23 9.72 -1.73 -1.56
C LEU A 23 10.85 -1.55 -0.55
N ILE A 24 11.98 -2.23 -0.74
CA ILE A 24 13.17 -2.09 0.12
C ILE A 24 13.72 -0.66 0.03
N ALA A 25 13.85 -0.12 -1.19
CA ALA A 25 14.31 1.26 -1.39
C ALA A 25 13.35 2.27 -0.74
N TYR A 26 12.04 2.08 -0.89
CA TYR A 26 11.02 2.94 -0.29
C TYR A 26 11.08 2.90 1.24
N THR A 27 11.20 1.70 1.83
CA THR A 27 11.38 1.54 3.29
C THR A 27 12.69 2.16 3.78
N GLY A 28 13.77 2.01 3.02
CA GLY A 28 15.07 2.64 3.32
C GLY A 28 14.98 4.16 3.37
N MET A 29 14.32 4.76 2.38
CA MET A 29 14.07 6.20 2.32
C MET A 29 13.17 6.70 3.45
N ASN A 30 12.14 5.92 3.80
CA ASN A 30 11.26 6.24 4.93
C ASN A 30 12.02 6.26 6.25
N LYS A 31 12.88 5.26 6.48
CA LYS A 31 13.74 5.19 7.68
C LYS A 31 14.75 6.34 7.75
N SER A 32 15.40 6.68 6.65
CA SER A 32 16.35 7.81 6.63
C SER A 32 15.67 9.15 6.91
N ASN A 33 14.39 9.26 6.56
CA ASN A 33 13.58 10.46 6.79
C ASN A 33 12.80 10.42 8.13
N ASN A 34 13.08 9.45 9.00
CA ASN A 34 12.38 9.24 10.27
C ASN A 34 10.84 9.15 10.12
N ASN A 35 10.39 8.61 8.99
CA ASN A 35 8.98 8.44 8.63
C ASN A 35 8.71 6.96 8.27
N ASP A 36 9.16 6.04 9.13
CA ASP A 36 8.84 4.62 8.98
C ASP A 36 7.39 4.40 9.40
N TRP A 37 6.54 3.92 8.48
CA TRP A 37 5.09 3.81 8.68
C TRP A 37 4.48 2.48 8.21
N PHE A 38 5.26 1.60 7.57
CA PHE A 38 4.74 0.30 7.13
C PHE A 38 5.81 -0.79 6.99
N ARG A 39 5.37 -2.03 7.17
CA ARG A 39 6.05 -3.29 6.81
C ARG A 39 4.97 -4.26 6.29
N ILE A 40 4.90 -5.46 6.88
CA ILE A 40 3.83 -6.44 6.68
C ILE A 40 2.52 -5.95 7.34
N PHE A 41 2.64 -4.99 8.25
CA PHE A 41 1.58 -4.23 8.90
C PHE A 41 1.89 -2.74 8.73
N CYS A 42 0.87 -1.87 8.66
CA CYS A 42 1.06 -0.43 8.65
C CYS A 42 0.75 0.17 10.02
N TRP A 43 1.33 1.32 10.32
CA TRP A 43 1.02 2.05 11.54
C TRP A 43 0.92 3.54 11.30
N TYR A 44 0.10 4.18 12.13
CA TYR A 44 -0.10 5.62 12.10
C TYR A 44 -0.01 6.17 13.52
N ILE A 45 0.68 7.30 13.67
CA ILE A 45 0.79 7.98 14.97
C ILE A 45 -0.20 9.13 14.99
N HIS A 46 -1.18 9.06 15.88
CA HIS A 46 -2.16 10.13 16.11
C HIS A 46 -2.28 10.39 17.61
N ASN A 47 -2.24 11.66 18.03
CA ASN A 47 -2.27 12.06 19.44
C ASN A 47 -1.23 11.33 20.33
N LEU A 48 0.00 11.16 19.83
CA LEU A 48 1.10 10.43 20.49
C LEU A 48 0.83 8.94 20.75
N LEU A 49 -0.27 8.40 20.23
CA LEU A 49 -0.60 6.98 20.26
C LEU A 49 -0.28 6.34 18.91
N LYS A 50 0.29 5.14 18.97
CA LYS A 50 0.60 4.35 17.78
C LYS A 50 -0.54 3.37 17.52
N TYR A 51 -1.13 3.46 16.34
CA TYR A 51 -2.19 2.56 15.88
C TYR A 51 -1.62 1.61 14.83
N GLU A 52 -1.71 0.31 15.07
CA GLU A 52 -1.23 -0.71 14.15
C GLU A 52 -2.38 -1.40 13.42
N PHE A 53 -2.20 -1.60 12.12
CA PHE A 53 -3.19 -2.23 11.24
C PHE A 53 -2.54 -3.35 10.43
N ASP A 54 -3.22 -4.49 10.41
CA ASP A 54 -2.84 -5.60 9.54
C ASP A 54 -3.19 -5.26 8.09
N LEU A 55 -2.25 -5.51 7.17
CA LEU A 55 -2.38 -5.16 5.76
C LEU A 55 -2.61 -6.43 4.93
N GLN A 56 -3.68 -6.45 4.15
CA GLN A 56 -3.92 -7.49 3.14
C GLN A 56 -3.88 -6.86 1.74
N LEU A 57 -3.09 -7.47 0.85
CA LEU A 57 -2.95 -7.05 -0.54
C LEU A 57 -3.37 -8.19 -1.45
N ASP A 58 -4.48 -7.99 -2.16
CA ASP A 58 -4.98 -8.97 -3.11
C ASP A 58 -4.48 -8.62 -4.52
N ILE A 59 -3.51 -9.41 -5.00
CA ILE A 59 -2.94 -9.23 -6.34
C ILE A 59 -3.87 -9.87 -7.37
N LEU A 60 -4.48 -9.02 -8.19
CA LEU A 60 -5.35 -9.46 -9.29
C LEU A 60 -4.54 -10.13 -10.41
N VAL A 61 -5.19 -11.06 -11.13
CA VAL A 61 -4.59 -11.74 -12.29
C VAL A 61 -4.22 -10.77 -13.42
N THR A 62 -4.88 -9.62 -13.48
CA THR A 62 -4.65 -8.55 -14.47
C THR A 62 -3.54 -7.58 -14.05
N TYR A 63 -2.92 -7.76 -12.89
CA TYR A 63 -1.78 -6.96 -12.45
C TYR A 63 -0.63 -7.05 -13.49
N PRO A 64 0.03 -5.93 -13.85
CA PRO A 64 -0.10 -4.58 -13.30
C PRO A 64 -1.18 -3.69 -13.92
N SER A 65 -1.84 -4.13 -14.99
CA SER A 65 -2.82 -3.32 -15.72
C SER A 65 -3.92 -2.80 -14.80
N THR A 66 -4.28 -3.59 -13.78
CA THR A 66 -5.13 -3.15 -12.67
C THR A 66 -4.31 -3.12 -11.39
N ALA A 67 -4.46 -2.05 -10.59
CA ALA A 67 -3.86 -1.96 -9.27
C ALA A 67 -4.42 -3.07 -8.36
N SER A 68 -3.59 -3.58 -7.46
CA SER A 68 -4.04 -4.50 -6.41
C SER A 68 -4.97 -3.77 -5.44
N GLU A 69 -5.98 -4.47 -4.95
CA GLU A 69 -6.84 -3.94 -3.89
C GLU A 69 -6.11 -4.05 -2.55
N ILE A 70 -6.24 -3.00 -1.73
CA ILE A 70 -5.67 -2.93 -0.40
C ILE A 70 -6.81 -3.05 0.60
N GLU A 71 -6.74 -4.03 1.47
CA GLU A 71 -7.75 -4.26 2.50
C GLU A 71 -7.15 -4.14 3.88
N LEU A 72 -7.87 -3.46 4.77
CA LEU A 72 -7.58 -3.45 6.20
C LEU A 72 -8.70 -4.20 6.90
N PRO A 73 -8.43 -5.34 7.57
CA PRO A 73 -9.46 -6.14 8.23
C PRO A 73 -10.29 -5.34 9.25
N GLN A 74 -9.68 -4.32 9.84
CA GLN A 74 -10.27 -3.45 10.86
C GLN A 74 -10.90 -2.17 10.28
N GLY A 75 -10.58 -1.82 9.02
CA GLY A 75 -10.97 -0.54 8.37
C GLY A 75 -11.76 -0.71 7.08
N GLY A 76 -12.03 -1.95 6.65
CA GLY A 76 -12.71 -2.27 5.40
C GLY A 76 -11.80 -2.24 4.16
N LYS A 77 -12.41 -2.40 2.99
CA LYS A 77 -11.71 -2.32 1.70
C LYS A 77 -11.34 -0.88 1.40
N ILE A 78 -10.05 -0.62 1.20
CA ILE A 78 -9.59 0.68 0.72
C ILE A 78 -9.77 0.69 -0.79
N TYR A 79 -10.86 1.31 -1.25
CA TYR A 79 -10.97 1.65 -2.65
C TYR A 79 -9.97 2.75 -2.95
N LEU A 80 -8.96 2.44 -3.76
CA LEU A 80 -8.09 3.48 -4.32
C LEU A 80 -8.98 4.55 -4.93
N THR A 81 -8.79 5.79 -4.46
CA THR A 81 -9.71 6.91 -4.67
C THR A 81 -10.04 7.10 -6.16
N ILE A 82 -11.16 7.74 -6.47
CA ILE A 82 -11.53 8.10 -7.84
C ILE A 82 -10.40 8.80 -8.62
N HIS A 83 -9.49 9.48 -7.92
CA HIS A 83 -8.33 10.16 -8.48
C HIS A 83 -7.14 9.23 -8.76
N PHE A 84 -7.08 8.08 -8.09
CA PHE A 84 -6.00 7.12 -8.25
C PHE A 84 -6.16 6.24 -9.49
N LYS A 85 -7.39 5.81 -9.82
CA LYS A 85 -7.64 4.94 -10.98
C LYS A 85 -7.10 5.53 -12.31
N PRO A 86 -7.35 6.82 -12.62
CA PRO A 86 -6.77 7.46 -13.82
C PRO A 86 -5.25 7.52 -13.75
N LEU A 87 -4.67 7.92 -12.61
CA LEU A 87 -3.22 8.04 -12.43
C LEU A 87 -2.51 6.69 -12.63
N TRP A 88 -3.09 5.62 -12.10
CA TRP A 88 -2.59 4.27 -12.31
C TRP A 88 -2.69 3.84 -13.77
N ASN A 89 -3.81 4.12 -14.44
CA ASN A 89 -4.01 3.71 -15.82
C ASN A 89 -3.01 4.36 -16.80
N GLU A 90 -2.54 5.58 -16.49
CA GLU A 90 -1.48 6.24 -17.27
C GLU A 90 -0.08 5.65 -16.96
N ASN A 91 0.14 5.17 -15.72
CA ASN A 91 1.47 4.84 -15.22
C ASN A 91 1.68 3.36 -14.86
N TYR A 92 0.73 2.46 -15.14
CA TYR A 92 0.76 1.05 -14.69
C TYR A 92 2.00 0.26 -15.12
N ARG A 93 2.72 0.74 -16.14
CA ARG A 93 3.98 0.12 -16.62
C ARG A 93 5.18 0.43 -15.72
N ILE A 94 5.10 1.51 -14.97
CA ILE A 94 6.15 2.01 -14.08
C ILE A 94 5.73 1.82 -12.61
N PHE A 95 4.43 1.86 -12.34
CA PHE A 95 3.88 1.67 -11.02
C PHE A 95 3.90 0.22 -10.56
N GLY A 96 3.99 0.10 -9.24
CA GLY A 96 4.15 -1.16 -8.53
C GLY A 96 3.51 -1.09 -7.15
N THR A 97 3.72 -2.12 -6.32
CA THR A 97 3.13 -2.22 -4.98
C THR A 97 3.55 -1.06 -4.09
N ALA A 98 4.82 -0.64 -4.16
CA ALA A 98 5.31 0.52 -3.41
C ALA A 98 4.53 1.82 -3.75
N HIS A 99 4.18 2.01 -5.02
CA HIS A 99 3.39 3.16 -5.47
C HIS A 99 1.94 3.06 -4.97
N ALA A 100 1.33 1.87 -5.02
CA ALA A 100 -0.01 1.65 -4.48
C ALA A 100 -0.08 1.96 -2.98
N LEU A 101 0.95 1.60 -2.20
CA LEU A 101 1.04 1.93 -0.78
C LEU A 101 1.21 3.44 -0.57
N CYS A 102 2.16 4.08 -1.26
CA CYS A 102 2.45 5.50 -1.07
C CYS A 102 1.32 6.43 -1.51
N LEU A 103 0.60 6.09 -2.59
CA LEU A 103 -0.40 6.96 -3.20
C LEU A 103 -1.85 6.56 -2.87
N GLY A 104 -2.07 5.32 -2.43
CA GLY A 104 -3.38 4.82 -2.00
C GLY A 104 -3.50 4.74 -0.49
N LEU A 105 -2.68 3.89 0.14
CA LEU A 105 -2.78 3.60 1.58
C LEU A 105 -2.38 4.79 2.45
N ALA A 106 -1.26 5.47 2.16
CA ALA A 106 -0.79 6.56 3.02
C ALA A 106 -1.79 7.74 3.11
N PRO A 107 -2.36 8.25 1.99
CA PRO A 107 -3.39 9.28 2.08
C PRO A 107 -4.66 8.81 2.80
N TRP A 108 -5.05 7.55 2.62
CA TRP A 108 -6.20 6.97 3.33
C TRP A 108 -5.94 6.91 4.84
N LEU A 109 -4.75 6.49 5.28
CA LEU A 109 -4.38 6.46 6.70
C LEU A 109 -4.47 7.87 7.32
N VAL A 110 -3.99 8.89 6.62
CA VAL A 110 -4.06 10.28 7.10
C VAL A 110 -5.50 10.78 7.21
N ALA A 111 -6.37 10.42 6.26
CA ALA A 111 -7.74 10.89 6.23
C ALA A 111 -8.66 10.15 7.21
N GLU A 112 -8.56 8.82 7.27
CA GLU A 112 -9.54 7.97 7.93
C GLU A 112 -9.13 7.55 9.34
N VAL A 113 -7.83 7.39 9.64
CA VAL A 113 -7.41 6.94 10.98
C VAL A 113 -7.84 7.90 12.09
N PRO A 114 -7.71 9.24 11.96
CA PRO A 114 -8.23 10.15 12.98
C PRO A 114 -9.73 9.96 13.23
N ILE A 115 -10.51 9.79 12.15
CA ILE A 115 -11.97 9.59 12.22
C ILE A 115 -12.31 8.25 12.89
N LEU A 116 -11.60 7.18 12.55
CA LEU A 116 -11.78 5.86 13.14
C LEU A 116 -11.47 5.85 14.65
N VAL A 117 -10.43 6.58 15.05
CA VAL A 117 -10.04 6.76 16.45
C VAL A 117 -11.10 7.57 17.20
N ASP A 118 -11.57 8.68 16.64
CA ASP A 118 -12.60 9.53 17.24
C ASP A 118 -13.96 8.82 17.36
N CYS A 119 -14.28 7.91 16.43
CA CYS A 119 -15.46 7.05 16.49
C CYS A 119 -15.33 5.88 17.49
N GLY A 120 -14.19 5.73 18.17
CA GLY A 120 -13.98 4.71 19.19
C GLY A 120 -13.72 3.29 18.66
N MET A 121 -13.35 3.14 17.39
CA MET A 121 -12.98 1.82 16.86
C MET A 121 -11.62 1.39 17.43
N SER A 122 -11.64 0.28 18.16
CA SER A 122 -10.46 -0.30 18.83
C SER A 122 -9.55 -1.00 17.82
N THR A 123 -8.62 -0.26 17.24
CA THR A 123 -7.46 -0.83 16.56
C THR A 123 -6.45 -1.31 17.62
N LYS A 124 -5.49 -2.16 17.27
CA LYS A 124 -4.48 -2.63 18.24
C LYS A 124 -3.68 -1.42 18.74
N MET A 125 -3.99 -0.99 19.97
CA MET A 125 -3.19 -0.03 20.72
C MET A 125 -2.02 -0.78 21.37
N MET A 126 -0.80 -0.27 21.17
CA MET A 126 0.41 -0.76 21.84
C MET A 126 0.94 0.31 22.78
#